data_AF-A0A819SY34-F1
#
_entry.id   AF-A0A819SY34-F1
#
_cell.length_a   1.000
_cell.length_b   1.000
_cell.length_c   1.000
_cell.angle_alpha   90.00
_cell.angle_beta   90.00
_cell.angle_gamma   90.00
#
_symmetry.space_group_name_H-M   'P 1'
#
loop_
_entity.id
_entity.type
_entity.pdbx_description
1 polymer ?
#
loop_
_entity_poly.entity_id
_entity_poly.type
_entity_poly.pdbx_seq_one_letter_code
_entity_poly.pdbx_strand_id
1 'polypeptide(L)'
;MMNRFGDIDVSFKRLPPVYGYRSEKLVSIEKALQPIEPQIDELPYYIKIAKQHRHFPSEHGLTKDQSAAVYIYTMEWGETTLYRVLNKALRSENRQALKIWFPYLKLFDTALDKLPTVKEVLWRGVPLDVGKNYTKNQLMTWWSINSCSSSANVIKSFLGSDKNSTLFLIEGINGKKISGYTEYENEDEIILRMGTRFRVKCDTLEQSNGSHIVHLVEIDDENNDEPLSSAMNEMHVTPKPSTMNEMHVTPQSSAKTQMHVTSKPSNQGASGQPTRVSPIYTNTKWKQHGITIAGGNGLGNQLNQLHHPFGIYVDDDHQTIYITNRWIHRVVEWKYGAKNGQIVVAMDNNGDLYVSDYMKNEVRRWKQGETEGTIVAGGNGEGNHLNQLHDPTHIFVDEDHSIYVSDFGNQRVMKWMKGAKEGIVIAGGNGNGNSLTQLSSPYGVTVDHSGNVYVADHFNNRIMRWCKGSKEGSIVVGGNGQGEQSNQFNHPTGISFDVEGSLYVADYHNRRIQKFEIDDEINN
;
A
#
# COMPACT_ATOMS: atom_id res chain seq x y z
N MET A 1 18.67 31.00 -6.91
CA MET A 1 18.35 29.89 -6.00
C MET A 1 16.98 29.37 -6.40
N MET A 2 16.85 28.06 -6.62
CA MET A 2 15.53 27.42 -6.49
C MET A 2 15.26 27.19 -4.99
N ASN A 3 13.99 26.98 -4.61
CA ASN A 3 13.59 26.67 -3.24
C ASN A 3 12.57 25.51 -3.20
N ARG A 4 12.21 25.09 -1.99
CA ARG A 4 11.19 24.06 -1.67
C ARG A 4 9.76 24.24 -2.22
N PHE A 5 9.46 25.30 -2.96
CA PHE A 5 8.17 25.47 -3.66
C PHE A 5 8.30 25.30 -5.19
N GLY A 6 9.49 25.48 -5.75
CA GLY A 6 9.73 25.45 -7.19
C GLY A 6 9.65 24.08 -7.87
N ASP A 7 9.31 23.02 -7.14
CA ASP A 7 9.38 21.65 -7.61
C ASP A 7 7.97 21.03 -7.80
N ILE A 8 7.48 21.02 -9.03
CA ILE A 8 6.31 20.26 -9.47
C ILE A 8 6.69 19.52 -10.76
N ASP A 9 6.10 18.34 -10.97
CA ASP A 9 6.25 17.65 -12.25
C ASP A 9 5.38 18.32 -13.30
N VAL A 10 6.04 18.99 -14.25
CA VAL A 10 5.39 19.76 -15.33
C VAL A 10 5.15 18.92 -16.60
N SER A 11 5.49 17.64 -16.57
CA SER A 11 5.40 16.74 -17.75
C SER A 11 4.00 16.13 -17.96
N PHE A 12 3.10 16.25 -16.98
CA PHE A 12 1.77 15.63 -16.95
C PHE A 12 1.78 14.10 -17.12
N LYS A 13 2.94 13.45 -16.97
CA LYS A 13 3.07 12.00 -17.11
C LYS A 13 2.34 11.26 -16.00
N ARG A 14 1.60 10.21 -16.36
CA ARG A 14 0.99 9.28 -15.41
C ARG A 14 2.05 8.32 -14.87
N LEU A 15 2.83 8.78 -13.89
CA LEU A 15 3.83 7.96 -13.20
C LEU A 15 3.16 6.79 -12.41
N PRO A 16 3.80 5.61 -12.33
CA PRO A 16 3.29 4.48 -11.54
C PRO A 16 3.29 4.75 -10.02
N PRO A 17 2.52 3.98 -9.22
CA PRO A 17 2.46 4.13 -7.77
C PRO A 17 3.80 3.92 -7.04
N VAL A 18 3.88 4.48 -5.83
CA VAL A 18 5.04 4.37 -4.94
C VAL A 18 4.55 4.06 -3.53
N TYR A 19 4.03 2.85 -3.31
CA TYR A 19 3.49 2.43 -2.00
C TYR A 19 4.28 1.32 -1.30
N GLY A 20 5.28 0.72 -1.97
CA GLY A 20 6.14 -0.32 -1.40
C GLY A 20 6.95 0.10 -0.16
N TYR A 21 7.03 1.41 0.15
CA TYR A 21 7.57 1.87 1.42
C TYR A 21 6.67 1.54 2.62
N ARG A 22 5.37 1.28 2.42
CA ARG A 22 4.42 1.05 3.52
C ARG A 22 4.73 -0.22 4.32
N SER A 23 5.30 -1.25 3.68
CA SER A 23 5.74 -2.50 4.32
C SER A 23 7.13 -2.43 4.95
N GLU A 24 7.84 -1.29 4.86
CA GLU A 24 9.13 -1.13 5.53
C GLU A 24 9.02 -1.12 7.05
N LYS A 25 10.10 -1.55 7.69
CA LYS A 25 10.22 -1.51 9.15
C LYS A 25 10.66 -0.12 9.59
N LEU A 26 9.99 0.44 10.61
CA LEU A 26 10.41 1.69 11.23
C LEU A 26 11.81 1.53 11.84
N VAL A 27 12.75 2.37 11.38
CA VAL A 27 14.15 2.43 11.82
C VAL A 27 14.51 3.83 12.31
N SER A 28 15.70 4.02 12.89
CA SER A 28 16.18 5.37 13.22
C SER A 28 16.50 6.17 11.96
N ILE A 29 16.51 7.50 12.08
CA ILE A 29 16.74 8.39 10.93
C ILE A 29 18.09 8.16 10.24
N GLU A 30 19.14 7.77 10.96
CA GLU A 30 20.43 7.37 10.36
C GLU A 30 20.26 6.17 9.42
N LYS A 31 19.60 5.10 9.89
CA LYS A 31 19.35 3.90 9.08
C LYS A 31 18.39 4.17 7.92
N ALA A 32 17.44 5.08 8.13
CA ALA A 32 16.47 5.48 7.12
C ALA A 32 17.13 6.21 5.93
N LEU A 33 18.21 6.95 6.20
CA LEU A 33 18.92 7.79 5.22
C LEU A 33 20.29 7.25 4.80
N GLN A 34 20.81 6.20 5.43
CA GLN A 34 22.06 5.54 5.06
C GLN A 34 22.17 5.20 3.55
N PRO A 35 21.11 4.76 2.83
CA PRO A 35 21.19 4.52 1.38
C PRO A 35 21.30 5.82 0.54
N ILE A 36 21.07 6.98 1.15
CA ILE A 36 21.01 8.30 0.50
C ILE A 36 22.30 9.10 0.73
N GLU A 37 23.09 8.77 1.76
CA GLU A 37 24.38 9.43 2.05
C GLU A 37 25.30 9.57 0.80
N PRO A 38 25.41 8.59 -0.12
CA PRO A 38 26.22 8.73 -1.35
C PRO A 38 25.68 9.70 -2.42
N GLN A 39 24.52 10.33 -2.19
CA GLN A 39 23.91 11.32 -3.09
C GLN A 39 23.90 12.74 -2.51
N ILE A 40 24.23 12.89 -1.22
CA ILE A 40 24.19 14.15 -0.48
C ILE A 40 25.33 14.13 0.54
N ASP A 41 26.50 14.65 0.16
CA ASP A 41 27.74 14.57 0.95
C ASP A 41 27.59 15.14 2.38
N GLU A 42 26.75 16.17 2.55
CA GLU A 42 26.54 16.83 3.84
C GLU A 42 25.48 16.14 4.73
N LEU A 43 24.77 15.12 4.23
CA LEU A 43 23.64 14.50 4.93
C LEU A 43 23.98 13.98 6.35
N PRO A 44 25.16 13.36 6.61
CA PRO A 44 25.54 12.94 7.96
C PRO A 44 25.83 14.10 8.93
N TYR A 45 25.92 15.34 8.46
CA TYR A 45 25.95 16.55 9.28
C TYR A 45 24.53 17.06 9.55
N TYR A 46 23.68 17.15 8.53
CA TYR A 46 22.30 17.61 8.69
C TYR A 46 21.40 16.67 9.49
N ILE A 47 21.63 15.35 9.44
CA ILE A 47 20.99 14.38 10.35
C ILE A 47 21.30 14.70 11.83
N LYS A 48 22.52 15.18 12.15
CA LYS A 48 22.89 15.55 13.53
C LYS A 48 22.15 16.81 13.97
N ILE A 49 22.02 17.81 13.09
CA ILE A 49 21.28 19.05 13.36
C ILE A 49 19.79 18.75 13.57
N ALA A 50 19.17 17.95 12.70
CA ALA A 50 17.77 17.56 12.84
C ALA A 50 17.51 16.75 14.12
N LYS A 51 18.45 15.89 14.55
CA LYS A 51 18.37 15.19 15.84
C LYS A 51 18.64 16.08 17.07
N GLN A 52 19.16 17.29 16.89
CA GLN A 52 19.25 18.32 17.94
C GLN A 52 17.96 19.14 18.03
N HIS A 53 17.42 19.59 16.89
CA HIS A 53 16.25 20.47 16.81
C HIS A 53 14.89 19.74 16.78
N ARG A 54 14.89 18.40 16.84
CA ARG A 54 13.67 17.59 17.00
C ARG A 54 12.79 18.11 18.14
N HIS A 55 11.55 18.45 17.83
CA HIS A 55 10.54 18.76 18.83
C HIS A 55 10.21 17.49 19.62
N PHE A 56 10.69 17.39 20.87
CA PHE A 56 10.48 16.24 21.75
C PHE A 56 10.53 16.62 23.25
N PRO A 57 9.55 16.23 24.09
CA PRO A 57 8.38 15.42 23.77
C PRO A 57 7.45 16.11 22.77
N SER A 58 6.90 15.34 21.85
CA SER A 58 5.97 15.84 20.83
C SER A 58 4.56 15.82 21.41
N GLU A 59 3.83 16.93 21.28
CA GLU A 59 2.41 17.05 21.65
C GLU A 59 1.52 16.05 20.88
N HIS A 60 2.01 15.56 19.74
CA HIS A 60 1.34 14.59 18.88
C HIS A 60 1.99 13.20 18.94
N GLY A 61 2.86 12.94 19.92
CA GLY A 61 3.44 11.62 20.16
C GLY A 61 4.43 11.12 19.09
N LEU A 62 5.04 12.00 18.30
CA LEU A 62 6.14 11.63 17.40
C LEU A 62 7.35 11.13 18.20
N THR A 63 8.03 10.09 17.69
CA THR A 63 9.31 9.66 18.25
C THR A 63 10.42 10.68 17.94
N LYS A 64 11.57 10.55 18.61
CA LYS A 64 12.75 11.40 18.36
C LYS A 64 13.26 11.33 16.92
N ASP A 65 13.10 10.19 16.26
CA ASP A 65 13.53 9.99 14.87
C ASP A 65 12.45 10.41 13.87
N GLN A 66 11.16 10.24 14.19
CA GLN A 66 10.05 10.79 13.41
C GLN A 66 10.05 12.33 13.38
N SER A 67 10.24 12.95 14.55
CA SER A 67 10.34 14.41 14.68
C SER A 67 11.56 14.96 13.92
N ALA A 68 12.72 14.29 14.01
CA ALA A 68 13.89 14.63 13.20
C ALA A 68 13.68 14.40 11.68
N ALA A 69 12.90 13.40 11.28
CA ALA A 69 12.61 13.12 9.86
C ALA A 69 11.73 14.22 9.24
N VAL A 70 10.73 14.73 9.97
CA VAL A 70 9.97 15.91 9.52
C VAL A 70 10.87 17.15 9.46
N TYR A 71 11.73 17.36 10.46
CA TYR A 71 12.63 18.52 10.50
C TYR A 71 13.58 18.54 9.30
N ILE A 72 14.35 17.47 9.06
CA ILE A 72 15.34 17.40 7.97
C ILE A 72 14.71 17.50 6.57
N TYR A 73 13.43 17.14 6.43
CA TYR A 73 12.69 17.35 5.18
C TYR A 73 12.54 18.84 4.83
N THR A 74 12.44 19.70 5.85
CA THR A 74 12.19 21.13 5.66
C THR A 74 13.43 21.99 5.53
N MET A 75 14.60 21.48 5.93
CA MET A 75 15.85 22.24 6.02
C MET A 75 16.42 22.62 4.63
N GLU A 76 16.94 23.84 4.50
CA GLU A 76 17.54 24.34 3.25
C GLU A 76 19.04 24.70 3.43
N TRP A 77 19.92 23.91 2.82
CA TRP A 77 21.38 24.02 2.92
C TRP A 77 22.13 24.11 1.58
N GLY A 78 21.45 23.94 0.44
CA GLY A 78 22.07 23.93 -0.89
C GLY A 78 21.19 23.29 -1.96
N GLU A 79 21.74 23.12 -3.17
CA GLU A 79 21.00 22.50 -4.29
C GLU A 79 20.80 20.98 -4.11
N THR A 80 21.49 20.37 -3.15
CA THR A 80 21.46 18.93 -2.79
C THR A 80 20.61 18.64 -1.53
N THR A 81 19.72 19.54 -1.08
CA THR A 81 18.91 19.28 0.13
C THR A 81 18.05 18.03 -0.02
N LEU A 82 17.80 17.36 1.12
CA LEU A 82 17.02 16.12 1.14
C LEU A 82 15.67 16.28 0.45
N TYR A 83 15.01 17.43 0.67
CA TYR A 83 13.81 17.86 -0.03
C TYR A 83 13.95 17.77 -1.57
N ARG A 84 15.00 18.38 -2.12
CA ARG A 84 15.23 18.53 -3.57
C ARG A 84 15.56 17.18 -4.20
N VAL A 85 16.42 16.39 -3.58
CA VAL A 85 16.85 15.09 -4.12
C VAL A 85 15.73 14.05 -4.03
N LEU A 86 15.00 13.99 -2.90
CA LEU A 86 13.84 13.10 -2.76
C LEU A 86 12.75 13.42 -3.78
N ASN A 87 12.34 14.68 -3.90
CA ASN A 87 11.27 15.03 -4.84
C ASN A 87 11.72 14.92 -6.30
N LYS A 88 13.01 15.13 -6.61
CA LYS A 88 13.57 14.77 -7.93
C LYS A 88 13.46 13.26 -8.20
N ALA A 89 13.76 12.41 -7.22
CA ALA A 89 13.61 10.96 -7.34
C ALA A 89 12.14 10.56 -7.51
N LEU A 90 11.20 11.15 -6.75
CA LEU A 90 9.75 10.86 -6.82
C LEU A 90 9.12 11.20 -8.20
N ARG A 91 9.80 11.99 -9.04
CA ARG A 91 9.42 12.28 -10.44
C ARG A 91 10.05 11.34 -11.47
N SER A 92 10.96 10.46 -11.05
CA SER A 92 11.58 9.44 -11.92
C SER A 92 10.55 8.39 -12.34
N GLU A 93 10.49 8.08 -13.64
CA GLU A 93 9.75 6.92 -14.16
C GLU A 93 10.34 5.60 -13.64
N ASN A 94 11.66 5.54 -13.42
CA ASN A 94 12.31 4.39 -12.79
C ASN A 94 11.92 4.37 -11.30
N ARG A 95 10.88 3.59 -10.97
CA ARG A 95 10.43 3.35 -9.59
C ARG A 95 11.29 2.35 -8.82
N GLN A 96 12.07 1.50 -9.48
CA GLN A 96 13.00 0.60 -8.79
C GLN A 96 14.09 1.40 -8.05
N ALA A 97 14.55 2.50 -8.65
CA ALA A 97 15.46 3.46 -8.02
C ALA A 97 14.88 4.21 -6.80
N LEU A 98 13.58 4.06 -6.50
CA LEU A 98 12.98 4.61 -5.27
C LEU A 98 13.14 3.72 -4.03
N LYS A 99 13.49 2.43 -4.18
CA LYS A 99 13.64 1.49 -3.05
C LYS A 99 14.60 1.99 -1.97
N ILE A 100 15.69 2.66 -2.36
CA ILE A 100 16.66 3.26 -1.44
C ILE A 100 16.06 4.35 -0.53
N TRP A 101 14.93 4.95 -0.92
CA TRP A 101 14.20 5.95 -0.13
C TRP A 101 13.12 5.34 0.76
N PHE A 102 12.73 4.08 0.57
CA PHE A 102 11.58 3.49 1.26
C PHE A 102 11.71 3.53 2.80
N PRO A 103 12.86 3.24 3.42
CA PRO A 103 13.03 3.37 4.87
C PRO A 103 12.80 4.79 5.41
N TYR A 104 13.17 5.81 4.64
CA TYR A 104 12.89 7.22 4.99
C TYR A 104 11.43 7.59 4.75
N LEU A 105 10.85 7.20 3.61
CA LEU A 105 9.44 7.44 3.30
C LEU A 105 8.52 6.83 4.37
N LYS A 106 8.80 5.61 4.85
CA LYS A 106 8.07 5.00 5.98
C LYS A 106 8.20 5.81 7.27
N LEU A 107 9.43 6.23 7.62
CA LEU A 107 9.67 7.01 8.84
C LEU A 107 8.95 8.37 8.82
N PHE A 108 8.94 9.03 7.66
CA PHE A 108 8.30 10.32 7.41
C PHE A 108 6.78 10.22 7.33
N ASP A 109 6.23 9.29 6.53
CA ASP A 109 4.78 9.13 6.37
C ASP A 109 4.10 8.71 7.69
N THR A 110 4.72 7.79 8.45
CA THR A 110 4.24 7.44 9.80
C THR A 110 4.50 8.52 10.86
N ALA A 111 5.30 9.56 10.55
CA ALA A 111 5.31 10.80 11.35
C ALA A 111 4.11 11.68 10.98
N LEU A 112 3.82 11.85 9.68
CA LEU A 112 2.66 12.60 9.19
C LEU A 112 1.32 12.02 9.64
N ASP A 113 1.20 10.70 9.82
CA ASP A 113 -0.01 10.05 10.37
C ASP A 113 -0.47 10.68 11.69
N LYS A 114 0.50 10.93 12.59
CA LYS A 114 0.28 11.45 13.93
C LYS A 114 -0.03 12.95 13.97
N LEU A 115 0.37 13.70 12.95
CA LEU A 115 0.21 15.14 12.91
C LEU A 115 -1.22 15.57 12.54
N PRO A 116 -1.69 16.75 12.97
CA PRO A 116 -3.05 17.21 12.71
C PRO A 116 -3.40 17.24 11.22
N THR A 117 -4.56 16.68 10.87
CA THR A 117 -5.14 16.81 9.53
C THR A 117 -5.84 18.15 9.38
N VAL A 118 -5.54 18.85 8.29
CA VAL A 118 -6.14 20.13 7.90
C VAL A 118 -7.10 19.90 6.73
N LYS A 119 -8.30 20.49 6.84
CA LYS A 119 -9.35 20.46 5.81
C LYS A 119 -9.71 21.90 5.42
N GLU A 120 -8.81 22.57 4.70
CA GLU A 120 -8.93 23.99 4.33
C GLU A 120 -8.35 24.29 2.94
N VAL A 121 -8.45 25.55 2.49
CA VAL A 121 -7.85 25.99 1.23
C VAL A 121 -6.35 26.20 1.40
N LEU A 122 -5.56 25.31 0.82
CA LEU A 122 -4.11 25.35 0.79
C LEU A 122 -3.61 26.05 -0.48
N TRP A 123 -2.42 26.63 -0.39
CA TRP A 123 -1.75 27.33 -1.49
C TRP A 123 -0.36 26.74 -1.74
N ARG A 124 -0.02 26.55 -3.02
CA ARG A 124 1.35 26.23 -3.46
C ARG A 124 1.65 26.94 -4.77
N GLY A 125 2.83 27.54 -4.86
CA GLY A 125 3.27 28.32 -6.03
C GLY A 125 4.35 27.59 -6.81
N VAL A 126 4.41 27.80 -8.12
CA VAL A 126 5.48 27.33 -8.99
C VAL A 126 5.99 28.51 -9.83
N PRO A 127 7.31 28.76 -9.92
CA PRO A 127 7.91 29.86 -10.67
C PRO A 127 8.05 29.51 -12.16
N LEU A 128 7.04 28.83 -12.71
CA LEU A 128 6.89 28.45 -14.11
C LEU A 128 5.39 28.51 -14.45
N ASP A 129 5.03 29.11 -15.57
CA ASP A 129 3.66 29.10 -16.06
C ASP A 129 3.32 27.75 -16.71
N VAL A 130 2.73 26.87 -15.90
CA VAL A 130 2.21 25.57 -16.28
C VAL A 130 0.68 25.52 -16.26
N GLY A 131 0.03 26.52 -15.64
CA GLY A 131 -1.41 26.59 -15.45
C GLY A 131 -2.19 26.48 -16.75
N LYS A 132 -1.75 27.16 -17.83
CA LYS A 132 -2.33 27.07 -19.17
C LYS A 132 -2.49 25.65 -19.76
N ASN A 133 -1.80 24.64 -19.21
CA ASN A 133 -1.89 23.24 -19.65
C ASN A 133 -2.96 22.44 -18.88
N TYR A 134 -3.58 23.02 -17.84
CA TYR A 134 -4.62 22.36 -17.05
C TYR A 134 -6.01 22.68 -17.59
N THR A 135 -6.87 21.66 -17.67
CA THR A 135 -8.26 21.81 -18.15
C THR A 135 -9.26 21.37 -17.10
N LYS A 136 -10.47 21.95 -17.12
CA LYS A 136 -11.54 21.58 -16.18
C LYS A 136 -11.81 20.06 -16.18
N ASN A 137 -12.02 19.52 -14.98
CA ASN A 137 -12.22 18.09 -14.69
C ASN A 137 -11.02 17.17 -14.99
N GLN A 138 -9.85 17.69 -15.41
CA GLN A 138 -8.63 16.90 -15.52
C GLN A 138 -8.27 16.27 -14.17
N LEU A 139 -7.95 14.98 -14.19
CA LEU A 139 -7.48 14.20 -13.04
C LEU A 139 -5.95 14.12 -13.05
N MET A 140 -5.33 14.21 -11.89
CA MET A 140 -3.89 14.04 -11.70
C MET A 140 -3.55 13.36 -10.37
N THR A 141 -2.31 12.89 -10.26
CA THR A 141 -1.73 12.36 -9.02
C THR A 141 -0.36 13.01 -8.82
N TRP A 142 -0.14 13.63 -7.66
CA TRP A 142 1.17 14.21 -7.33
C TRP A 142 1.99 13.22 -6.49
N TRP A 143 3.00 12.60 -7.11
CA TRP A 143 3.90 11.68 -6.43
C TRP A 143 5.01 12.36 -5.64
N SER A 144 5.28 13.65 -5.86
CA SER A 144 6.08 14.48 -4.96
C SER A 144 5.35 14.73 -3.64
N ILE A 145 6.11 15.00 -2.58
CA ILE A 145 5.61 15.42 -1.26
C ILE A 145 5.53 16.95 -1.29
N ASN A 146 4.34 17.52 -1.21
CA ASN A 146 4.14 18.92 -1.60
C ASN A 146 4.00 19.82 -0.37
N SER A 147 5.02 20.64 -0.09
CA SER A 147 4.95 21.70 0.92
C SER A 147 4.02 22.82 0.46
N CYS A 148 2.99 23.10 1.25
CA CYS A 148 1.94 24.09 0.99
C CYS A 148 1.77 25.00 2.22
N SER A 149 1.08 26.12 2.06
CA SER A 149 0.69 26.97 3.19
C SER A 149 -0.79 27.34 3.14
N SER A 150 -1.41 27.53 4.31
CA SER A 150 -2.72 28.18 4.44
C SER A 150 -2.71 29.63 3.93
N SER A 151 -1.55 30.28 3.92
CA SER A 151 -1.38 31.69 3.58
C SER A 151 -1.00 31.91 2.11
N ALA A 152 -1.97 32.36 1.31
CA ALA A 152 -1.74 32.85 -0.05
C ALA A 152 -0.66 33.95 -0.12
N ASN A 153 -0.45 34.71 0.97
CA ASN A 153 0.52 35.80 1.01
C ASN A 153 1.95 35.28 1.18
N VAL A 154 2.18 34.17 1.90
CA VAL A 154 3.49 33.49 1.96
C VAL A 154 3.90 33.04 0.56
N ILE A 155 2.99 32.34 -0.13
CA ILE A 155 3.23 31.82 -1.49
C ILE A 155 3.42 32.95 -2.52
N LYS A 156 2.65 34.06 -2.43
CA LYS A 156 2.87 35.25 -3.28
C LYS A 156 4.19 35.96 -2.98
N SER A 157 4.63 35.98 -1.73
CA SER A 157 5.93 36.57 -1.35
C SER A 157 7.09 35.73 -1.89
N PHE A 158 6.92 34.41 -2.00
CA PHE A 158 7.83 33.53 -2.72
C PHE A 158 7.83 33.80 -4.24
N LEU A 159 6.67 33.82 -4.91
CA LEU A 159 6.57 34.05 -6.36
C LEU A 159 6.94 35.49 -6.78
N GLY A 160 7.01 36.44 -5.84
CA GLY A 160 7.46 37.80 -6.06
C GLY A 160 6.65 38.53 -7.14
N SER A 161 7.32 38.88 -8.24
CA SER A 161 6.72 39.55 -9.41
C SER A 161 6.78 38.70 -10.69
N ASP A 162 6.97 37.38 -10.56
CA ASP A 162 7.16 36.47 -11.69
C ASP A 162 5.93 36.39 -12.58
N LYS A 163 6.05 37.01 -13.75
CA LYS A 163 5.02 37.10 -14.80
C LYS A 163 4.61 35.74 -15.38
N ASN A 164 5.50 34.75 -15.33
CA ASN A 164 5.28 33.41 -15.86
C ASN A 164 5.31 32.39 -14.71
N SER A 165 4.34 32.48 -13.80
CA SER A 165 4.21 31.60 -12.63
C SER A 165 2.85 30.90 -12.61
N THR A 166 2.68 29.91 -11.72
CA THR A 166 1.39 29.25 -11.48
C THR A 166 1.12 29.13 -10.00
N LEU A 167 -0.07 29.54 -9.58
CA LEU A 167 -0.54 29.47 -8.20
C LEU A 167 -1.65 28.42 -8.10
N PHE A 168 -1.37 27.33 -7.39
CA PHE A 168 -2.36 26.31 -7.08
C PHE A 168 -3.16 26.74 -5.84
N LEU A 169 -4.47 26.87 -6.02
CA LEU A 169 -5.47 26.94 -4.96
C LEU A 169 -6.01 25.51 -4.80
N ILE A 170 -5.83 24.92 -3.62
CA ILE A 170 -6.11 23.50 -3.37
C ILE A 170 -7.15 23.39 -2.26
N GLU A 171 -8.34 22.89 -2.57
CA GLU A 171 -9.29 22.41 -1.56
C GLU A 171 -8.78 21.07 -1.03
N GLY A 172 -8.02 21.12 0.07
CA GLY A 172 -7.39 19.97 0.71
C GLY A 172 -8.26 19.35 1.81
N ILE A 173 -8.16 18.03 1.96
CA ILE A 173 -8.91 17.23 2.94
C ILE A 173 -8.01 16.30 3.78
N ASN A 174 -6.79 16.00 3.32
CA ASN A 174 -5.80 15.20 4.07
C ASN A 174 -4.45 15.89 4.28
N GLY A 175 -4.39 17.22 4.10
CA GLY A 175 -3.17 18.00 4.37
C GLY A 175 -2.71 17.82 5.82
N LYS A 176 -1.41 17.68 6.06
CA LYS A 176 -0.84 17.43 7.39
C LYS A 176 -0.05 18.63 7.87
N LYS A 177 -0.48 19.28 8.97
CA LYS A 177 0.21 20.45 9.52
C LYS A 177 1.51 20.02 10.19
N ILE A 178 2.63 20.60 9.75
CA ILE A 178 3.96 20.25 10.27
C ILE A 178 4.63 21.38 11.07
N SER A 179 4.01 22.57 11.16
CA SER A 179 4.47 23.70 12.00
C SER A 179 4.91 23.26 13.40
N GLY A 180 6.06 23.78 13.86
CA GLY A 180 6.69 23.37 15.13
C GLY A 180 7.57 22.12 15.03
N TYR A 181 7.57 21.42 13.89
CA TYR A 181 8.45 20.28 13.56
C TYR A 181 9.37 20.59 12.36
N THR A 182 9.55 21.87 12.01
CA THR A 182 10.27 22.35 10.82
C THR A 182 11.39 23.32 11.17
N GLU A 183 12.29 23.59 10.22
CA GLU A 183 13.27 24.70 10.31
C GLU A 183 12.58 26.09 10.31
N TYR A 184 11.34 26.16 9.79
CA TYR A 184 10.55 27.38 9.63
C TYR A 184 9.44 27.48 10.70
N GLU A 185 9.84 27.67 11.96
CA GLU A 185 8.92 27.69 13.12
C GLU A 185 7.76 28.71 13.01
N ASN A 186 7.91 29.75 12.19
CA ASN A 186 6.92 30.81 11.98
C ASN A 186 6.01 30.58 10.74
N GLU A 187 6.14 29.45 10.03
CA GLU A 187 5.30 29.13 8.87
C GLU A 187 4.17 28.15 9.22
N ASP A 188 2.94 28.47 8.78
CA ASP A 188 1.84 27.52 8.67
C ASP A 188 2.10 26.59 7.47
N GLU A 189 3.06 25.68 7.63
CA GLU A 189 3.46 24.69 6.64
C GLU A 189 2.64 23.40 6.77
N ILE A 190 2.10 22.97 5.63
CA ILE A 190 1.17 21.86 5.51
C ILE A 190 1.63 20.96 4.36
N ILE A 191 1.86 19.67 4.65
CA ILE A 191 2.27 18.67 3.66
C ILE A 191 1.05 18.01 3.04
N LEU A 192 0.94 18.05 1.72
CA LEU A 192 0.13 17.09 0.95
C LEU A 192 1.01 15.88 0.62
N ARG A 193 0.49 14.67 0.88
CA ARG A 193 1.26 13.42 0.78
C ARG A 193 1.65 13.10 -0.66
N MET A 194 2.69 12.27 -0.79
CA MET A 194 2.97 11.57 -2.03
C MET A 194 1.79 10.67 -2.42
N GLY A 195 1.36 10.75 -3.68
CA GLY A 195 0.22 10.00 -4.20
C GLY A 195 -1.14 10.70 -4.05
N THR A 196 -1.21 11.90 -3.44
CA THR A 196 -2.48 12.63 -3.37
C THR A 196 -3.05 12.92 -4.77
N ARG A 197 -4.35 12.66 -4.92
CA ARG A 197 -5.09 12.78 -6.18
C ARG A 197 -5.87 14.08 -6.23
N PHE A 198 -5.91 14.74 -7.38
CA PHE A 198 -6.64 15.99 -7.56
C PHE A 198 -7.49 16.00 -8.83
N ARG A 199 -8.61 16.72 -8.77
CA ARG A 199 -9.42 17.12 -9.93
C ARG A 199 -9.35 18.63 -10.11
N VAL A 200 -9.09 19.09 -11.32
CA VAL A 200 -9.20 20.52 -11.67
C VAL A 200 -10.68 20.94 -11.61
N LYS A 201 -11.02 21.93 -10.77
CA LYS A 201 -12.41 22.32 -10.47
C LYS A 201 -13.06 23.12 -11.59
N CYS A 202 -12.30 24.01 -12.21
CA CYS A 202 -12.71 24.93 -13.26
C CYS A 202 -11.53 25.20 -14.20
N ASP A 203 -11.80 25.78 -15.36
CA ASP A 203 -10.77 26.23 -16.29
C ASP A 203 -9.90 27.32 -15.63
N THR A 204 -8.63 27.38 -15.99
CA THR A 204 -7.62 28.15 -15.24
C THR A 204 -7.76 29.65 -15.44
N LEU A 205 -7.62 30.41 -14.36
CA LEU A 205 -7.73 31.87 -14.39
C LEU A 205 -6.38 32.48 -14.75
N GLU A 206 -6.25 32.95 -16.00
CA GLU A 206 -5.16 33.83 -16.43
C GLU A 206 -5.23 35.17 -15.68
N GLN A 207 -4.08 35.69 -15.28
CA GLN A 207 -3.92 36.97 -14.59
C GLN A 207 -3.24 38.00 -15.50
N SER A 208 -3.48 39.29 -15.25
CA SER A 208 -3.04 40.41 -16.12
C SER A 208 -1.51 40.59 -16.25
N ASN A 209 -0.72 39.82 -15.50
CA ASN A 209 0.74 39.73 -15.60
C ASN A 209 1.24 38.52 -16.42
N GLY A 210 0.38 37.55 -16.75
CA GLY A 210 0.70 36.31 -17.48
C GLY A 210 0.73 35.03 -16.62
N SER A 211 0.52 35.12 -15.30
CA SER A 211 0.48 33.94 -14.43
C SER A 211 -0.92 33.34 -14.37
N HIS A 212 -1.01 32.04 -14.05
CA HIS A 212 -2.28 31.33 -13.94
C HIS A 212 -2.60 30.89 -12.51
N ILE A 213 -3.89 30.95 -12.13
CA ILE A 213 -4.41 30.24 -10.96
C ILE A 213 -5.07 28.93 -11.40
N VAL A 214 -4.65 27.82 -10.80
CA VAL A 214 -5.25 26.49 -10.99
C VAL A 214 -6.03 26.12 -9.74
N HIS A 215 -7.33 25.86 -9.87
CA HIS A 215 -8.17 25.40 -8.77
C HIS A 215 -8.20 23.87 -8.75
N LEU A 216 -7.60 23.26 -7.73
CA LEU A 216 -7.62 21.82 -7.48
C LEU A 216 -8.58 21.48 -6.33
N VAL A 217 -9.24 20.34 -6.43
CA VAL A 217 -9.92 19.67 -5.32
C VAL A 217 -9.21 18.35 -5.07
N GLU A 218 -8.77 18.11 -3.84
CA GLU A 218 -8.27 16.79 -3.42
C GLU A 218 -9.43 15.78 -3.50
N ILE A 219 -9.16 14.61 -4.08
CA ILE A 219 -10.15 13.55 -4.24
C ILE A 219 -10.03 12.59 -3.06
N ASP A 220 -11.11 12.43 -2.32
CA ASP A 220 -11.25 11.36 -1.34
C ASP A 220 -11.65 10.07 -2.05
N ASP A 221 -10.90 8.99 -1.86
CA ASP A 221 -11.26 7.69 -2.44
C ASP A 221 -12.47 7.04 -1.72
N GLU A 222 -12.92 7.61 -0.59
CA GLU A 222 -14.21 7.26 0.03
C GLU A 222 -15.43 7.93 -0.65
N ASN A 223 -15.27 9.09 -1.32
CA ASN A 223 -16.39 9.91 -1.80
C ASN A 223 -16.53 9.90 -3.33
N ASN A 224 -16.99 8.78 -3.88
CA ASN A 224 -17.62 8.77 -5.21
C ASN A 224 -19.03 9.37 -5.14
N ASP A 225 -19.19 10.67 -5.41
CA ASP A 225 -20.19 11.18 -6.38
C ASP A 225 -20.19 12.72 -6.52
N GLU A 226 -20.38 13.17 -7.77
CA GLU A 226 -20.87 14.49 -8.23
C GLU A 226 -20.13 15.81 -7.82
N PRO A 227 -20.26 16.90 -8.62
CA PRO A 227 -19.63 18.18 -8.32
C PRO A 227 -20.49 19.09 -7.43
N LEU A 228 -19.86 19.71 -6.42
CA LEU A 228 -20.44 20.82 -5.64
C LEU A 228 -20.73 22.05 -6.51
N SER A 229 -21.92 22.07 -7.12
CA SER A 229 -22.57 23.29 -7.60
C SER A 229 -23.36 23.96 -6.46
N SER A 230 -23.74 25.24 -6.64
CA SER A 230 -24.54 26.03 -5.68
C SER A 230 -23.90 26.34 -4.31
N ALA A 231 -22.65 26.83 -4.29
CA ALA A 231 -22.08 27.52 -3.12
C ALA A 231 -21.17 28.71 -3.50
N MET A 232 -21.55 29.50 -4.51
CA MET A 232 -20.92 30.79 -4.80
C MET A 232 -21.93 31.93 -4.64
N ASN A 233 -21.94 32.51 -3.44
CA ASN A 233 -22.20 33.93 -3.22
C ASN A 233 -21.46 34.36 -1.95
N GLU A 234 -20.70 35.44 -2.06
CA GLU A 234 -20.19 36.32 -0.99
C GLU A 234 -19.55 35.67 0.26
N MET A 235 -18.23 35.84 0.39
CA MET A 235 -17.70 36.54 1.58
C MET A 235 -16.31 37.15 1.32
N HIS A 236 -16.09 38.34 1.89
CA HIS A 236 -14.83 39.11 1.76
C HIS A 236 -13.74 38.61 2.72
N VAL A 237 -12.47 38.79 2.33
CA VAL A 237 -11.30 38.55 3.19
C VAL A 237 -10.94 39.82 3.98
N THR A 238 -10.87 39.73 5.31
CA THR A 238 -10.12 40.67 6.17
C THR A 238 -9.53 39.94 7.40
N PRO A 239 -8.20 39.93 7.62
CA PRO A 239 -7.56 39.30 8.78
C PRO A 239 -7.30 40.29 9.94
N LYS A 240 -7.21 39.76 11.19
CA LYS A 240 -6.65 40.45 12.37
C LYS A 240 -6.02 39.44 13.37
N PRO A 241 -5.15 39.87 14.31
CA PRO A 241 -3.94 39.09 14.61
C PRO A 241 -3.70 38.69 16.09
N SER A 242 -2.75 37.75 16.24
CA SER A 242 -1.82 37.47 17.36
C SER A 242 -1.98 38.13 18.74
N THR A 243 -1.84 37.32 19.79
CA THR A 243 -1.27 37.70 21.09
C THR A 243 -0.32 36.62 21.62
N MET A 244 0.83 37.02 22.16
CA MET A 244 1.79 36.16 22.88
C MET A 244 1.33 35.86 24.31
N ASN A 245 1.92 34.83 24.95
CA ASN A 245 2.65 35.03 26.22
C ASN A 245 3.46 33.79 26.67
N GLU A 246 4.72 34.07 26.97
CA GLU A 246 5.63 33.55 28.01
C GLU A 246 4.97 32.80 29.22
N MET A 247 5.62 31.92 30.02
CA MET A 247 7.04 31.85 30.46
C MET A 247 7.32 30.54 31.27
N HIS A 248 8.61 30.17 31.44
CA HIS A 248 9.25 29.27 32.47
C HIS A 248 8.64 27.87 32.84
N VAL A 249 9.34 26.71 32.97
CA VAL A 249 10.74 26.25 33.23
C VAL A 249 10.94 25.51 34.59
N THR A 250 10.60 24.21 34.62
CA THR A 250 11.33 23.08 35.30
C THR A 250 11.57 23.14 36.85
N PRO A 251 12.28 22.21 37.54
CA PRO A 251 12.87 20.88 37.19
C PRO A 251 12.58 19.74 38.22
N GLN A 252 13.35 18.63 38.15
CA GLN A 252 13.58 17.57 39.18
C GLN A 252 12.53 16.43 39.31
N SER A 253 12.88 15.16 39.60
CA SER A 253 14.20 14.47 39.64
C SER A 253 14.10 12.91 39.48
N SER A 254 15.23 12.22 39.66
CA SER A 254 15.53 10.76 39.66
C SER A 254 14.57 9.85 40.47
N ALA A 255 14.55 8.50 40.32
CA ALA A 255 15.70 7.59 40.14
C ALA A 255 15.43 6.14 39.61
N LYS A 256 16.55 5.49 39.21
CA LYS A 256 17.01 4.06 39.31
C LYS A 256 16.03 2.99 39.87
N THR A 257 16.05 1.69 39.50
CA THR A 257 17.21 0.75 39.42
C THR A 257 16.94 -0.53 38.57
N GLN A 258 18.00 -1.30 38.30
CA GLN A 258 18.14 -2.56 37.51
C GLN A 258 17.55 -3.84 38.18
N MET A 259 16.97 -4.82 37.45
CA MET A 259 17.49 -6.08 36.82
C MET A 259 17.90 -7.30 37.70
N HIS A 260 17.24 -8.46 37.47
CA HIS A 260 17.78 -9.84 37.18
C HIS A 260 16.59 -10.85 37.12
N VAL A 261 16.41 -11.84 36.21
CA VAL A 261 17.09 -13.12 35.82
C VAL A 261 17.33 -14.14 36.96
N THR A 262 17.11 -15.47 36.86
CA THR A 262 16.61 -16.40 35.80
C THR A 262 15.30 -17.15 36.21
N SER A 263 14.98 -18.48 36.23
CA SER A 263 15.60 -19.83 36.01
C SER A 263 14.54 -20.96 35.74
N LYS A 264 14.99 -22.20 35.49
CA LYS A 264 14.28 -23.54 35.40
C LYS A 264 15.24 -24.65 35.99
N PRO A 265 15.04 -26.01 35.99
CA PRO A 265 14.08 -26.91 35.29
C PRO A 265 13.59 -28.21 36.06
N SER A 266 12.97 -29.16 35.32
CA SER A 266 12.87 -30.65 35.55
C SER A 266 11.98 -31.19 36.70
N ASN A 267 11.48 -32.44 36.84
CA ASN A 267 11.17 -33.69 36.04
C ASN A 267 10.39 -34.64 37.04
N GLN A 268 9.86 -35.87 36.85
CA GLN A 268 9.47 -36.91 35.85
C GLN A 268 8.54 -37.91 36.64
N GLY A 269 7.89 -39.00 36.16
CA GLY A 269 7.69 -39.68 34.85
C GLY A 269 7.23 -41.15 35.05
N ALA A 270 6.70 -41.84 34.00
CA ALA A 270 6.32 -43.28 33.92
C ALA A 270 5.03 -43.74 34.67
N SER A 271 4.26 -44.80 34.27
CA SER A 271 4.28 -45.75 33.13
C SER A 271 2.86 -46.31 32.78
N GLY A 272 2.65 -46.91 31.60
CA GLY A 272 1.43 -47.69 31.23
C GLY A 272 1.03 -47.67 29.73
N GLN A 273 0.61 -48.81 29.17
CA GLN A 273 0.19 -49.07 27.75
C GLN A 273 -0.77 -50.30 27.73
N PRO A 274 -1.58 -50.60 26.67
CA PRO A 274 -1.37 -50.23 25.26
C PRO A 274 -2.60 -49.75 24.45
N THR A 275 -2.38 -49.57 23.13
CA THR A 275 -3.32 -49.33 22.01
C THR A 275 -3.75 -47.88 21.72
N ARG A 276 -3.25 -47.34 20.59
CA ARG A 276 -3.97 -46.41 19.69
C ARG A 276 -3.18 -46.12 18.40
N VAL A 277 -3.90 -45.57 17.42
CA VAL A 277 -3.49 -44.87 16.18
C VAL A 277 -2.00 -44.49 16.10
N SER A 278 -1.34 -44.85 15.00
CA SER A 278 0.00 -44.36 14.62
C SER A 278 0.01 -42.82 14.51
N PRO A 279 0.69 -42.09 15.41
CA PRO A 279 0.68 -40.63 15.36
C PRO A 279 1.65 -40.11 14.31
N ILE A 280 1.25 -39.07 13.57
CA ILE A 280 2.22 -38.24 12.86
C ILE A 280 2.97 -37.45 13.93
N TYR A 281 4.27 -37.70 14.08
CA TYR A 281 5.14 -36.98 15.02
C TYR A 281 5.45 -35.57 14.51
N THR A 282 4.48 -34.66 14.65
CA THR A 282 4.71 -33.21 14.50
C THR A 282 5.58 -32.73 15.67
N ASN A 283 6.87 -32.49 15.42
CA ASN A 283 7.81 -32.01 16.45
C ASN A 283 7.67 -30.50 16.70
N THR A 284 6.43 -30.00 16.76
CA THR A 284 6.04 -28.60 16.87
C THR A 284 5.00 -28.44 17.97
N LYS A 285 5.38 -27.76 19.06
CA LYS A 285 4.47 -27.38 20.15
C LYS A 285 3.65 -26.16 19.74
N TRP A 286 2.66 -26.39 18.88
CA TRP A 286 1.60 -25.42 18.60
C TRP A 286 0.87 -25.04 19.90
N LYS A 287 0.43 -23.79 20.04
CA LYS A 287 -0.59 -23.44 21.04
C LYS A 287 -1.86 -24.22 20.69
N GLN A 288 -2.56 -24.74 21.71
CA GLN A 288 -3.55 -25.79 21.49
C GLN A 288 -4.87 -25.31 20.84
N HIS A 289 -5.09 -23.99 20.77
CA HIS A 289 -6.29 -23.37 20.22
C HIS A 289 -5.94 -22.14 19.38
N GLY A 290 -6.22 -22.22 18.07
CA GLY A 290 -6.47 -21.04 17.23
C GLY A 290 -7.94 -20.63 17.31
N ILE A 291 -8.25 -19.35 17.10
CA ILE A 291 -9.59 -18.78 17.30
C ILE A 291 -10.39 -18.94 16.01
N THR A 292 -11.62 -19.46 16.06
CA THR A 292 -12.50 -19.48 14.87
C THR A 292 -13.10 -18.10 14.67
N ILE A 293 -12.85 -17.46 13.53
CA ILE A 293 -13.30 -16.09 13.24
C ILE A 293 -14.39 -16.00 12.17
N ALA A 294 -14.54 -17.01 11.31
CA ALA A 294 -15.63 -17.11 10.35
C ALA A 294 -15.97 -18.58 10.06
N GLY A 295 -17.22 -18.86 9.69
CA GLY A 295 -17.74 -20.22 9.54
C GLY A 295 -17.79 -21.00 10.87
N GLY A 296 -17.71 -22.34 10.79
CA GLY A 296 -17.72 -23.24 11.95
C GLY A 296 -19.12 -23.69 12.41
N ASN A 297 -20.18 -23.06 11.92
CA ASN A 297 -21.59 -23.33 12.27
C ASN A 297 -22.16 -24.58 11.56
N GLY A 298 -21.34 -25.63 11.41
CA GLY A 298 -21.68 -26.83 10.65
C GLY A 298 -21.60 -26.67 9.12
N LEU A 299 -21.91 -27.76 8.42
CA LEU A 299 -22.00 -27.82 6.96
C LEU A 299 -23.36 -27.29 6.47
N GLY A 300 -23.35 -26.50 5.39
CA GLY A 300 -24.57 -26.11 4.69
C GLY A 300 -24.49 -24.79 3.91
N ASN A 301 -25.66 -24.34 3.46
CA ASN A 301 -25.81 -23.24 2.51
C ASN A 301 -26.19 -21.89 3.16
N GLN A 302 -26.21 -21.80 4.50
CA GLN A 302 -26.51 -20.55 5.21
C GLN A 302 -25.35 -19.54 5.11
N LEU A 303 -25.65 -18.25 5.30
CA LEU A 303 -24.68 -17.14 5.20
C LEU A 303 -23.56 -17.19 6.26
N ASN A 304 -23.77 -17.95 7.33
CA ASN A 304 -22.80 -18.20 8.42
C ASN A 304 -22.06 -19.56 8.29
N GLN A 305 -22.17 -20.25 7.15
CA GLN A 305 -21.57 -21.57 6.89
C GLN A 305 -20.66 -21.55 5.66
N LEU A 306 -19.47 -22.15 5.78
CA LEU A 306 -18.51 -22.37 4.69
C LEU A 306 -18.51 -23.86 4.31
N HIS A 307 -18.49 -24.20 3.03
CA HIS A 307 -18.48 -25.60 2.60
C HIS A 307 -17.06 -26.10 2.32
N HIS A 308 -16.32 -25.50 1.38
CA HIS A 308 -14.92 -25.85 1.08
C HIS A 308 -14.04 -24.60 0.90
N PRO A 309 -13.77 -23.85 1.98
CA PRO A 309 -12.88 -22.68 1.94
C PRO A 309 -11.40 -23.12 1.78
N PHE A 310 -10.53 -22.23 1.31
CA PHE A 310 -9.11 -22.54 1.08
C PHE A 310 -8.14 -21.39 1.42
N GLY A 311 -7.22 -21.54 2.40
CA GLY A 311 -6.03 -20.67 2.55
C GLY A 311 -5.56 -20.11 3.93
N ILE A 312 -4.36 -19.50 3.99
CA ILE A 312 -3.69 -18.70 5.06
C ILE A 312 -3.61 -17.19 4.73
N TYR A 313 -4.25 -16.27 5.44
CA TYR A 313 -3.80 -14.86 5.34
C TYR A 313 -2.61 -14.70 6.27
N VAL A 314 -1.60 -13.94 5.83
CA VAL A 314 -0.44 -13.57 6.66
C VAL A 314 -0.53 -12.07 6.92
N ASP A 315 -0.97 -11.74 8.13
CA ASP A 315 -0.99 -10.37 8.64
C ASP A 315 0.32 -10.13 9.39
N ASP A 316 1.34 -9.64 8.67
CA ASP A 316 2.64 -9.39 9.28
C ASP A 316 2.65 -8.16 10.21
N ASP A 317 1.71 -7.22 10.06
CA ASP A 317 1.56 -6.07 10.98
C ASP A 317 0.99 -6.52 12.33
N HIS A 318 -0.11 -7.28 12.34
CA HIS A 318 -0.70 -7.86 13.55
C HIS A 318 -0.05 -9.18 13.97
N GLN A 319 1.03 -9.59 13.30
CA GLN A 319 1.81 -10.80 13.60
C GLN A 319 0.93 -12.07 13.68
N THR A 320 0.03 -12.24 12.72
CA THR A 320 -1.11 -13.16 12.76
C THR A 320 -1.33 -13.92 11.44
N ILE A 321 -1.90 -15.13 11.55
CA ILE A 321 -2.08 -16.12 10.50
C ILE A 321 -3.54 -16.61 10.51
N TYR A 322 -4.22 -16.63 9.37
CA TYR A 322 -5.66 -17.00 9.29
C TYR A 322 -5.90 -18.20 8.38
N ILE A 323 -6.01 -19.41 8.93
CA ILE A 323 -6.03 -20.69 8.19
C ILE A 323 -7.45 -21.22 7.94
N THR A 324 -7.69 -21.62 6.69
CA THR A 324 -8.82 -22.38 6.16
C THR A 324 -8.26 -23.47 5.23
N ASN A 325 -8.97 -24.58 5.03
CA ASN A 325 -8.64 -25.57 4.00
C ASN A 325 -9.89 -26.38 3.63
N ARG A 326 -9.80 -27.15 2.54
CA ARG A 326 -10.90 -27.91 1.91
C ARG A 326 -11.66 -28.83 2.86
N TRP A 327 -11.15 -29.14 4.06
CA TRP A 327 -11.79 -30.03 5.05
C TRP A 327 -12.04 -29.36 6.41
N ILE A 328 -11.81 -28.05 6.54
CA ILE A 328 -12.24 -27.26 7.71
C ILE A 328 -13.24 -26.18 7.27
N HIS A 329 -14.49 -26.33 7.69
CA HIS A 329 -15.62 -25.49 7.35
C HIS A 329 -15.60 -24.12 8.06
N ARG A 330 -14.40 -23.55 8.26
CA ARG A 330 -14.12 -22.38 9.10
C ARG A 330 -12.77 -21.73 8.79
N VAL A 331 -12.65 -20.46 9.18
CA VAL A 331 -11.39 -19.69 9.21
C VAL A 331 -10.87 -19.60 10.64
N VAL A 332 -9.57 -19.84 10.85
CA VAL A 332 -8.94 -19.95 12.16
C VAL A 332 -7.73 -19.02 12.30
N GLU A 333 -7.80 -18.07 13.21
CA GLU A 333 -6.73 -17.13 13.57
C GLU A 333 -5.68 -17.74 14.51
N TRP A 334 -4.40 -17.46 14.25
CA TRP A 334 -3.23 -17.85 15.04
C TRP A 334 -2.21 -16.70 15.12
N LYS A 335 -1.76 -16.31 16.31
CA LYS A 335 -0.71 -15.29 16.45
C LYS A 335 0.68 -15.91 16.52
N TYR A 336 1.69 -15.28 15.93
CA TYR A 336 3.06 -15.79 15.85
C TYR A 336 3.64 -16.15 17.23
N GLY A 337 4.42 -17.22 17.27
CA GLY A 337 4.96 -17.78 18.52
C GLY A 337 5.60 -19.18 18.42
N ALA A 338 5.83 -19.69 17.20
CA ALA A 338 6.56 -20.92 16.91
C ALA A 338 7.18 -20.81 15.51
N LYS A 339 8.17 -21.66 15.18
CA LYS A 339 8.80 -21.68 13.85
C LYS A 339 8.05 -22.63 12.88
N ASN A 340 7.90 -22.21 11.60
CA ASN A 340 7.58 -22.98 10.36
C ASN A 340 6.09 -23.03 9.82
N GLY A 341 5.70 -22.15 8.85
CA GLY A 341 5.11 -22.48 7.50
C GLY A 341 3.58 -22.48 7.08
N GLN A 342 3.12 -21.49 6.26
CA GLN A 342 2.17 -21.43 5.05
C GLN A 342 0.75 -22.13 5.01
N ILE A 343 -0.23 -22.02 4.04
CA ILE A 343 -0.44 -21.55 2.60
C ILE A 343 -1.92 -21.01 2.37
N VAL A 344 -2.28 -20.17 1.35
CA VAL A 344 -2.92 -18.77 1.37
C VAL A 344 -4.44 -18.42 1.14
N VAL A 345 -5.05 -17.49 1.96
CA VAL A 345 -6.32 -16.67 1.81
C VAL A 345 -6.00 -15.15 1.87
N ALA A 346 -6.97 -14.25 1.61
CA ALA A 346 -6.80 -12.79 1.61
C ALA A 346 -7.60 -12.04 2.71
N MET A 347 -7.03 -10.94 3.21
CA MET A 347 -7.76 -9.81 3.80
C MET A 347 -7.44 -8.53 3.01
N ASP A 348 -8.23 -7.48 3.16
CA ASP A 348 -7.87 -6.14 2.67
C ASP A 348 -7.25 -5.24 3.77
N ASN A 349 -6.86 -4.02 3.38
CA ASN A 349 -6.21 -3.05 4.26
C ASN A 349 -7.08 -2.57 5.45
N ASN A 350 -8.39 -2.85 5.44
CA ASN A 350 -9.30 -2.54 6.55
C ASN A 350 -9.45 -3.72 7.53
N GLY A 351 -8.87 -4.88 7.21
CA GLY A 351 -9.08 -6.13 7.95
C GLY A 351 -10.38 -6.85 7.59
N ASP A 352 -11.03 -6.51 6.48
CA ASP A 352 -12.14 -7.31 5.96
C ASP A 352 -11.57 -8.62 5.35
N LEU A 353 -12.10 -9.76 5.78
CA LEU A 353 -11.65 -11.11 5.39
C LEU A 353 -12.37 -11.60 4.13
N TYR A 354 -11.63 -12.09 3.14
CA TYR A 354 -12.17 -12.62 1.88
C TYR A 354 -11.92 -14.12 1.72
N VAL A 355 -12.96 -14.88 1.39
CA VAL A 355 -12.92 -16.34 1.28
C VAL A 355 -13.58 -16.80 -0.02
N SER A 356 -12.89 -17.63 -0.79
CA SER A 356 -13.48 -18.37 -1.92
C SER A 356 -14.14 -19.64 -1.36
N ASP A 357 -15.42 -19.86 -1.63
CA ASP A 357 -16.08 -21.14 -1.32
C ASP A 357 -16.27 -21.93 -2.63
N TYR A 358 -15.29 -22.79 -2.90
CA TYR A 358 -15.15 -23.58 -4.11
C TYR A 358 -16.46 -24.27 -4.54
N MET A 359 -17.19 -24.91 -3.62
CA MET A 359 -18.44 -25.63 -3.95
C MET A 359 -19.67 -24.72 -4.12
N LYS A 360 -19.59 -23.46 -3.71
CA LYS A 360 -20.69 -22.48 -3.85
C LYS A 360 -20.48 -21.54 -5.04
N ASN A 361 -19.34 -21.64 -5.73
CA ASN A 361 -19.00 -20.81 -6.90
C ASN A 361 -19.12 -19.30 -6.62
N GLU A 362 -18.59 -18.89 -5.48
CA GLU A 362 -18.70 -17.52 -4.96
C GLU A 362 -17.47 -17.12 -4.12
N VAL A 363 -17.26 -15.80 -4.02
CA VAL A 363 -16.38 -15.19 -3.01
C VAL A 363 -17.24 -14.42 -2.01
N ARG A 364 -16.95 -14.62 -0.72
CA ARG A 364 -17.61 -13.92 0.39
C ARG A 364 -16.62 -13.07 1.18
N ARG A 365 -17.12 -11.96 1.73
CA ARG A 365 -16.42 -11.06 2.64
C ARG A 365 -17.09 -11.03 4.02
N TRP A 366 -16.28 -11.07 5.08
CA TRP A 366 -16.68 -10.77 6.47
C TRP A 366 -15.89 -9.56 6.98
N LYS A 367 -16.57 -8.60 7.59
CA LYS A 367 -15.91 -7.56 8.40
C LYS A 367 -15.58 -8.08 9.80
N GLN A 368 -14.70 -7.38 10.51
CA GLN A 368 -14.43 -7.67 11.92
C GLN A 368 -15.73 -7.63 12.76
N GLY A 369 -16.13 -8.78 13.29
CA GLY A 369 -17.34 -8.95 14.10
C GLY A 369 -18.61 -9.36 13.35
N GLU A 370 -18.60 -9.46 12.01
CA GLU A 370 -19.73 -10.00 11.25
C GLU A 370 -19.86 -11.52 11.43
N THR A 371 -21.08 -12.02 11.66
CA THR A 371 -21.37 -13.46 11.76
C THR A 371 -21.79 -14.10 10.43
N GLU A 372 -22.06 -13.29 9.40
CA GLU A 372 -22.59 -13.70 8.10
C GLU A 372 -21.80 -13.04 6.96
N GLY A 373 -21.46 -13.81 5.93
CA GLY A 373 -20.58 -13.36 4.85
C GLY A 373 -21.33 -12.75 3.67
N THR A 374 -21.01 -11.51 3.32
CA THR A 374 -21.55 -10.82 2.13
C THR A 374 -20.96 -11.42 0.86
N ILE A 375 -21.78 -11.79 -0.13
CA ILE A 375 -21.29 -12.23 -1.45
C ILE A 375 -20.73 -11.02 -2.21
N VAL A 376 -19.52 -11.16 -2.76
CA VAL A 376 -18.78 -10.07 -3.41
C VAL A 376 -18.21 -10.43 -4.81
N ALA A 377 -18.21 -11.72 -5.18
CA ALA A 377 -18.05 -12.18 -6.56
C ALA A 377 -18.76 -13.53 -6.75
N GLY A 378 -19.18 -13.86 -7.99
CA GLY A 378 -19.93 -15.08 -8.29
C GLY A 378 -21.30 -15.13 -7.62
N GLY A 379 -21.69 -16.29 -7.08
CA GLY A 379 -22.93 -16.47 -6.32
C GLY A 379 -24.22 -16.62 -7.15
N ASN A 380 -24.13 -16.51 -8.48
CA ASN A 380 -25.24 -16.70 -9.42
C ASN A 380 -25.29 -18.14 -9.99
N GLY A 381 -24.85 -19.12 -9.19
CA GLY A 381 -24.65 -20.51 -9.59
C GLY A 381 -23.34 -20.76 -10.35
N GLU A 382 -23.08 -22.04 -10.63
CA GLU A 382 -21.96 -22.49 -11.46
C GLU A 382 -22.16 -22.05 -12.92
N GLY A 383 -21.11 -21.57 -13.57
CA GLY A 383 -21.11 -21.29 -14.99
C GLY A 383 -20.05 -20.28 -15.43
N ASN A 384 -20.10 -19.90 -16.70
CA ASN A 384 -19.08 -19.06 -17.35
C ASN A 384 -19.54 -17.64 -17.72
N HIS A 385 -20.75 -17.23 -17.30
CA HIS A 385 -21.18 -15.83 -17.42
C HIS A 385 -20.31 -14.90 -16.56
N LEU A 386 -20.39 -13.59 -16.80
CA LEU A 386 -19.57 -12.59 -16.10
C LEU A 386 -19.95 -12.38 -14.62
N ASN A 387 -21.14 -12.83 -14.22
CA ASN A 387 -21.63 -12.87 -12.84
C ASN A 387 -21.48 -14.25 -12.17
N GLN A 388 -20.84 -15.21 -12.84
CA GLN A 388 -20.67 -16.60 -12.39
C GLN A 388 -19.19 -17.00 -12.27
N LEU A 389 -18.96 -18.09 -11.54
CA LEU A 389 -17.67 -18.74 -11.35
C LEU A 389 -17.85 -20.27 -11.52
N HIS A 390 -16.74 -20.97 -11.68
CA HIS A 390 -16.65 -22.43 -11.69
C HIS A 390 -15.34 -22.84 -11.00
N ASP A 391 -15.44 -23.56 -9.88
CA ASP A 391 -14.31 -24.04 -9.07
C ASP A 391 -13.37 -22.92 -8.54
N PRO A 392 -13.83 -21.73 -8.12
CA PRO A 392 -12.94 -20.61 -7.82
C PRO A 392 -11.93 -20.91 -6.69
N THR A 393 -10.64 -20.70 -6.97
CA THR A 393 -9.53 -21.12 -6.07
C THR A 393 -8.94 -19.97 -5.26
N HIS A 394 -8.07 -19.16 -5.86
CA HIS A 394 -7.33 -18.10 -5.20
C HIS A 394 -7.98 -16.73 -5.38
N ILE A 395 -7.76 -15.84 -4.41
CA ILE A 395 -8.22 -14.45 -4.42
C ILE A 395 -7.03 -13.53 -4.19
N PHE A 396 -6.94 -12.46 -4.97
CA PHE A 396 -6.16 -11.27 -4.65
C PHE A 396 -7.12 -10.07 -4.54
N VAL A 397 -6.84 -9.11 -3.66
CA VAL A 397 -7.62 -7.88 -3.49
C VAL A 397 -6.68 -6.69 -3.67
N ASP A 398 -7.00 -5.74 -4.56
CA ASP A 398 -6.21 -4.50 -4.71
C ASP A 398 -6.66 -3.39 -3.75
N GLU A 399 -5.88 -2.30 -3.68
CA GLU A 399 -6.17 -1.15 -2.81
C GLU A 399 -7.52 -0.47 -3.11
N ASP A 400 -8.07 -0.63 -4.32
CA ASP A 400 -9.42 -0.17 -4.69
C ASP A 400 -10.55 -1.10 -4.14
N HIS A 401 -10.18 -2.13 -3.36
CA HIS A 401 -11.00 -3.29 -2.96
C HIS A 401 -11.58 -4.08 -4.14
N SER A 402 -10.89 -4.09 -5.29
CA SER A 402 -11.28 -4.95 -6.39
C SER A 402 -10.77 -6.37 -6.19
N ILE A 403 -11.60 -7.35 -6.51
CA ILE A 403 -11.37 -8.76 -6.22
C ILE A 403 -10.99 -9.48 -7.51
N TYR A 404 -9.79 -10.05 -7.54
CA TYR A 404 -9.30 -10.89 -8.62
C TYR A 404 -9.46 -12.34 -8.21
N VAL A 405 -10.15 -13.13 -9.01
CA VAL A 405 -10.49 -14.52 -8.70
C VAL A 405 -9.95 -15.44 -9.79
N SER A 406 -9.19 -16.45 -9.39
CA SER A 406 -8.80 -17.55 -10.27
C SER A 406 -9.98 -18.50 -10.48
N ASP A 407 -10.64 -18.34 -11.62
CA ASP A 407 -11.84 -19.05 -12.02
C ASP A 407 -11.44 -20.35 -12.74
N PHE A 408 -10.97 -21.29 -11.92
CA PHE A 408 -10.18 -22.48 -12.27
C PHE A 408 -10.86 -23.40 -13.29
N GLY A 409 -12.17 -23.64 -13.15
CA GLY A 409 -12.94 -24.45 -14.08
C GLY A 409 -13.18 -23.74 -15.42
N ASN A 410 -13.32 -22.41 -15.39
CA ASN A 410 -13.54 -21.55 -16.56
C ASN A 410 -12.25 -21.10 -17.28
N GLN A 411 -11.07 -21.58 -16.87
CA GLN A 411 -9.80 -21.36 -17.58
C GLN A 411 -9.42 -19.86 -17.70
N ARG A 412 -9.79 -19.06 -16.70
CA ARG A 412 -9.67 -17.60 -16.73
C ARG A 412 -9.36 -17.02 -15.34
N VAL A 413 -8.94 -15.76 -15.31
CA VAL A 413 -8.92 -14.95 -14.09
C VAL A 413 -9.82 -13.73 -14.32
N MET A 414 -10.66 -13.46 -13.33
CA MET A 414 -11.73 -12.46 -13.39
C MET A 414 -11.50 -11.36 -12.36
N LYS A 415 -11.75 -10.09 -12.71
CA LYS A 415 -11.74 -8.94 -11.78
C LYS A 415 -13.16 -8.42 -11.55
N TRP A 416 -13.62 -8.38 -10.30
CA TRP A 416 -14.78 -7.59 -9.86
C TRP A 416 -14.29 -6.28 -9.24
N MET A 417 -14.91 -5.16 -9.60
CA MET A 417 -14.71 -3.87 -8.91
C MET A 417 -15.59 -3.80 -7.66
N LYS A 418 -15.23 -2.97 -6.67
CA LYS A 418 -15.98 -2.76 -5.42
C LYS A 418 -17.47 -2.49 -5.70
N GLY A 419 -18.35 -3.43 -5.34
CA GLY A 419 -19.80 -3.34 -5.55
C GLY A 419 -20.33 -3.71 -6.95
N ALA A 420 -19.48 -4.18 -7.87
CA ALA A 420 -19.90 -4.61 -9.20
C ALA A 420 -20.73 -5.91 -9.16
N LYS A 421 -21.79 -6.00 -9.98
CA LYS A 421 -22.63 -7.20 -10.11
C LYS A 421 -22.03 -8.26 -11.03
N GLU A 422 -21.16 -7.85 -11.95
CA GLU A 422 -20.45 -8.70 -12.91
C GLU A 422 -18.97 -8.32 -12.92
N GLY A 423 -18.11 -9.29 -13.21
CA GLY A 423 -16.67 -9.10 -13.35
C GLY A 423 -16.24 -8.98 -14.80
N ILE A 424 -14.96 -8.67 -15.01
CA ILE A 424 -14.31 -8.64 -16.33
C ILE A 424 -13.21 -9.70 -16.40
N VAL A 425 -13.08 -10.38 -17.55
CA VAL A 425 -11.95 -11.27 -17.81
C VAL A 425 -10.68 -10.42 -17.95
N ILE A 426 -9.65 -10.72 -17.16
CA ILE A 426 -8.36 -10.00 -17.22
C ILE A 426 -7.17 -10.90 -17.59
N ALA A 427 -7.35 -12.22 -17.62
CA ALA A 427 -6.38 -13.19 -18.14
C ALA A 427 -7.10 -14.49 -18.58
N GLY A 428 -6.55 -15.17 -19.60
CA GLY A 428 -7.12 -16.41 -20.14
C GLY A 428 -8.52 -16.23 -20.76
N GLY A 429 -9.41 -17.19 -20.54
CA GLY A 429 -10.80 -17.17 -21.03
C GLY A 429 -11.00 -17.67 -22.47
N ASN A 430 -9.92 -17.88 -23.23
CA ASN A 430 -9.97 -18.40 -24.61
C ASN A 430 -9.98 -19.94 -24.67
N GLY A 431 -10.62 -20.58 -23.69
CA GLY A 431 -10.62 -22.04 -23.50
C GLY A 431 -9.34 -22.59 -22.85
N ASN A 432 -9.37 -23.89 -22.53
CA ASN A 432 -8.23 -24.63 -21.99
C ASN A 432 -7.15 -24.79 -23.08
N GLY A 433 -5.91 -24.40 -22.76
CA GLY A 433 -4.76 -24.58 -23.66
C GLY A 433 -3.50 -23.92 -23.14
N ASN A 434 -2.44 -23.93 -23.95
CA ASN A 434 -1.10 -23.46 -23.59
C ASN A 434 -0.58 -22.29 -24.46
N SER A 435 -1.42 -21.70 -25.32
CA SER A 435 -1.07 -20.47 -26.03
C SER A 435 -0.94 -19.28 -25.06
N LEU A 436 -0.49 -18.13 -25.57
CA LEU A 436 -0.34 -16.91 -24.78
C LEU A 436 -1.67 -16.24 -24.40
N THR A 437 -2.79 -16.65 -25.01
CA THR A 437 -4.15 -16.16 -24.69
C THR A 437 -4.94 -17.14 -23.82
N GLN A 438 -4.34 -18.29 -23.46
CA GLN A 438 -5.00 -19.41 -22.78
C GLN A 438 -4.32 -19.76 -21.45
N LEU A 439 -5.08 -20.48 -20.61
CA LEU A 439 -4.65 -21.02 -19.33
C LEU A 439 -5.14 -22.47 -19.23
N SER A 440 -4.53 -23.25 -18.33
CA SER A 440 -4.94 -24.62 -17.99
C SER A 440 -5.10 -24.73 -16.47
N SER A 441 -6.33 -24.42 -16.06
CA SER A 441 -6.88 -24.27 -14.71
C SER A 441 -6.03 -23.42 -13.77
N PRO A 442 -6.08 -22.08 -13.93
CA PRO A 442 -5.23 -21.17 -13.16
C PRO A 442 -5.50 -21.27 -11.66
N TYR A 443 -4.43 -21.22 -10.86
CA TYR A 443 -4.49 -21.42 -9.41
C TYR A 443 -4.23 -20.12 -8.65
N GLY A 444 -2.97 -19.78 -8.35
CA GLY A 444 -2.62 -18.50 -7.74
C GLY A 444 -2.78 -17.33 -8.72
N VAL A 445 -3.23 -16.19 -8.19
CA VAL A 445 -3.25 -14.89 -8.85
C VAL A 445 -2.59 -13.88 -7.93
N THR A 446 -1.76 -12.99 -8.48
CA THR A 446 -1.30 -11.77 -7.79
C THR A 446 -1.15 -10.64 -8.80
N VAL A 447 -1.15 -9.39 -8.36
CA VAL A 447 -1.15 -8.21 -9.23
C VAL A 447 -0.09 -7.23 -8.75
N ASP A 448 0.74 -6.72 -9.66
CA ASP A 448 1.74 -5.70 -9.33
C ASP A 448 1.14 -4.28 -9.27
N HIS A 449 1.93 -3.33 -8.77
CA HIS A 449 1.55 -1.92 -8.64
C HIS A 449 1.31 -1.22 -9.99
N SER A 450 1.72 -1.80 -11.12
CA SER A 450 1.38 -1.32 -12.47
C SER A 450 0.01 -1.83 -12.94
N GLY A 451 -0.55 -2.83 -12.25
CA GLY A 451 -1.77 -3.52 -12.62
C GLY A 451 -1.54 -4.66 -13.62
N ASN A 452 -0.33 -5.20 -13.71
CA ASN A 452 -0.07 -6.43 -14.45
C ASN A 452 -0.47 -7.63 -13.60
N VAL A 453 -1.19 -8.59 -14.19
CA VAL A 453 -1.72 -9.75 -13.48
C VAL A 453 -0.81 -10.95 -13.73
N TYR A 454 -0.28 -11.52 -12.64
CA TYR A 454 0.52 -12.73 -12.63
C TYR A 454 -0.38 -13.91 -12.26
N VAL A 455 -0.23 -15.01 -12.99
CA VAL A 455 -1.10 -16.19 -12.88
C VAL A 455 -0.26 -17.46 -12.84
N ALA A 456 -0.50 -18.30 -11.84
CA ALA A 456 0.04 -19.66 -11.80
C ALA A 456 -0.80 -20.55 -12.71
N ASP A 457 -0.27 -20.81 -13.90
CA ASP A 457 -0.91 -21.59 -14.96
C ASP A 457 -0.61 -23.08 -14.72
N HIS A 458 -1.43 -23.65 -13.82
CA HIS A 458 -1.20 -24.86 -13.04
C HIS A 458 -0.81 -26.08 -13.89
N PHE A 459 -1.67 -26.52 -14.81
CA PHE A 459 -1.38 -27.72 -15.63
C PHE A 459 -0.38 -27.44 -16.77
N ASN A 460 -0.18 -26.17 -17.13
CA ASN A 460 0.86 -25.75 -18.07
C ASN A 460 2.25 -25.60 -17.43
N ASN A 461 2.38 -25.79 -16.11
CA ASN A 461 3.65 -25.74 -15.37
C ASN A 461 4.45 -24.44 -15.61
N ARG A 462 3.76 -23.29 -15.62
CA ARG A 462 4.36 -21.95 -15.88
C ARG A 462 3.70 -20.85 -15.05
N ILE A 463 4.40 -19.74 -14.88
CA ILE A 463 3.82 -18.47 -14.41
C ILE A 463 3.72 -17.53 -15.61
N MET A 464 2.54 -16.95 -15.80
CA MET A 464 2.22 -16.01 -16.87
C MET A 464 2.01 -14.59 -16.32
N ARG A 465 2.34 -13.56 -17.10
CA ARG A 465 2.05 -12.15 -16.84
C ARG A 465 1.21 -11.55 -17.96
N TRP A 466 -0.01 -11.07 -17.65
CA TRP A 466 -0.77 -10.18 -18.52
C TRP A 466 -0.50 -8.72 -18.13
N CYS A 467 0.08 -7.94 -19.04
CA CYS A 467 0.21 -6.50 -18.84
C CYS A 467 -1.16 -5.81 -18.93
N LYS A 468 -1.34 -4.70 -18.21
CA LYS A 468 -2.64 -4.01 -18.07
C LYS A 468 -3.27 -3.65 -19.43
N GLY A 469 -4.38 -4.32 -19.78
CA GLY A 469 -5.09 -4.12 -21.05
C GLY A 469 -4.58 -4.96 -22.23
N SER A 470 -3.56 -5.81 -22.02
CA SER A 470 -3.14 -6.80 -23.01
C SER A 470 -4.20 -7.89 -23.21
N LYS A 471 -4.25 -8.46 -24.42
CA LYS A 471 -5.09 -9.62 -24.74
C LYS A 471 -4.35 -10.95 -24.57
N GLU A 472 -3.02 -10.91 -24.52
CA GLU A 472 -2.14 -12.06 -24.34
C GLU A 472 -1.12 -11.82 -23.22
N GLY A 473 -0.64 -12.91 -22.61
CA GLY A 473 0.33 -12.88 -21.54
C GLY A 473 1.72 -13.31 -22.00
N SER A 474 2.74 -12.88 -21.27
CA SER A 474 4.13 -13.34 -21.39
C SER A 474 4.40 -14.47 -20.40
N ILE A 475 5.20 -15.48 -20.77
CA ILE A 475 5.75 -16.42 -19.80
C ILE A 475 6.82 -15.68 -18.98
N VAL A 476 6.70 -15.72 -17.65
CA VAL A 476 7.68 -15.11 -16.73
C VAL A 476 8.73 -16.16 -16.33
N VAL A 477 8.27 -17.30 -15.84
CA VAL A 477 9.08 -18.45 -15.41
C VAL A 477 8.31 -19.76 -15.64
N GLY A 478 9.02 -20.88 -15.72
CA GLY A 478 8.47 -22.19 -16.05
C GLY A 478 8.24 -22.38 -17.55
N GLY A 479 7.30 -23.27 -17.91
CA GLY A 479 6.98 -23.61 -19.31
C GLY A 479 7.95 -24.59 -19.97
N ASN A 480 9.12 -24.84 -19.37
CA ASN A 480 10.15 -25.77 -19.84
C ASN A 480 9.82 -27.26 -19.55
N GLY A 481 8.54 -27.62 -19.64
CA GLY A 481 8.01 -28.92 -19.22
C GLY A 481 7.88 -29.09 -17.70
N GLN A 482 7.20 -30.17 -17.30
CA GLN A 482 7.08 -30.57 -15.90
C GLN A 482 8.41 -31.18 -15.42
N GLY A 483 8.92 -30.75 -14.27
CA GLY A 483 10.14 -31.33 -13.70
C GLY A 483 10.68 -30.62 -12.46
N GLU A 484 11.83 -31.10 -11.99
CA GLU A 484 12.51 -30.65 -10.75
C GLU A 484 13.72 -29.74 -11.01
N GLN A 485 14.05 -29.41 -12.26
CA GLN A 485 15.19 -28.52 -12.55
C GLN A 485 14.89 -27.07 -12.14
N SER A 486 15.92 -26.20 -12.21
CA SER A 486 15.72 -24.75 -12.13
C SER A 486 14.86 -24.29 -13.32
N ASN A 487 13.93 -23.36 -13.08
CA ASN A 487 12.96 -22.90 -14.07
C ASN A 487 12.05 -24.00 -14.67
N GLN A 488 11.86 -25.10 -13.93
CA GLN A 488 10.78 -26.08 -14.11
C GLN A 488 9.88 -26.10 -12.86
N PHE A 489 8.62 -26.46 -13.08
CA PHE A 489 7.61 -26.64 -12.03
C PHE A 489 6.90 -27.98 -12.18
N ASN A 490 6.14 -28.34 -11.15
CA ASN A 490 5.22 -29.46 -11.11
C ASN A 490 3.95 -28.97 -10.39
N HIS A 491 3.03 -28.44 -11.18
CA HIS A 491 1.77 -27.83 -10.76
C HIS A 491 2.00 -26.63 -9.80
N PRO A 492 2.49 -25.48 -10.30
CA PRO A 492 2.64 -24.28 -9.49
C PRO A 492 1.26 -23.80 -8.99
N THR A 493 1.19 -23.42 -7.70
CA THR A 493 -0.07 -23.05 -7.03
C THR A 493 -0.05 -21.60 -6.56
N GLY A 494 0.41 -21.33 -5.34
CA GLY A 494 0.56 -19.98 -4.82
C GLY A 494 1.71 -19.22 -5.46
N ILE A 495 1.52 -17.92 -5.68
CA ILE A 495 2.55 -16.96 -6.11
C ILE A 495 2.48 -15.70 -5.27
N SER A 496 3.64 -15.12 -4.95
CA SER A 496 3.77 -13.82 -4.30
C SER A 496 5.08 -13.17 -4.69
N PHE A 497 5.10 -11.84 -4.71
CA PHE A 497 6.35 -11.08 -4.70
C PHE A 497 6.80 -10.83 -3.27
N ASP A 498 8.09 -10.53 -3.07
CA ASP A 498 8.57 -9.80 -1.89
C ASP A 498 8.76 -8.30 -2.18
N VAL A 499 9.21 -7.54 -1.18
CA VAL A 499 9.50 -6.11 -1.31
C VAL A 499 10.69 -5.80 -2.22
N GLU A 500 11.56 -6.77 -2.48
CA GLU A 500 12.68 -6.66 -3.41
C GLU A 500 12.20 -6.82 -4.87
N GLY A 501 10.95 -7.24 -5.10
CA GLY A 501 10.36 -7.46 -6.42
C GLY A 501 10.56 -8.88 -6.95
N SER A 502 11.06 -9.79 -6.12
CA SER A 502 11.37 -11.15 -6.51
C SER A 502 10.14 -12.06 -6.40
N LEU A 503 9.93 -12.93 -7.37
CA LEU A 503 8.79 -13.84 -7.44
C LEU A 503 9.07 -15.14 -6.68
N TYR A 504 8.17 -15.49 -5.77
CA TYR A 504 8.15 -16.78 -5.07
C TYR A 504 7.03 -17.64 -5.64
N VAL A 505 7.37 -18.87 -6.03
CA VAL A 505 6.42 -19.84 -6.60
C VAL A 505 6.33 -21.06 -5.69
N ALA A 506 5.12 -21.41 -5.27
CA ALA A 506 4.81 -22.65 -4.56
C ALA A 506 4.65 -23.80 -5.57
N ASP A 507 5.75 -24.53 -5.76
CA ASP A 507 5.91 -25.63 -6.69
C ASP A 507 5.39 -26.93 -6.03
N TYR A 508 4.06 -27.12 -6.12
CA TYR A 508 3.27 -27.91 -5.17
C TYR A 508 3.67 -29.39 -5.12
N HIS A 509 3.69 -30.08 -6.27
CA HIS A 509 3.98 -31.51 -6.28
C HIS A 509 5.47 -31.81 -6.09
N ASN A 510 6.36 -30.87 -6.42
CA ASN A 510 7.79 -30.91 -6.06
C ASN A 510 8.05 -30.52 -4.58
N ARG A 511 7.01 -30.07 -3.85
CA ARG A 511 7.04 -29.76 -2.40
C ARG A 511 8.07 -28.69 -2.02
N ARG A 512 8.32 -27.72 -2.91
CA ARG A 512 9.33 -26.67 -2.74
C ARG A 512 8.76 -25.27 -2.99
N ILE A 513 9.44 -24.25 -2.46
CA ILE A 513 9.28 -22.86 -2.91
C ILE A 513 10.52 -22.53 -3.73
N GLN A 514 10.35 -21.85 -4.87
CA GLN A 514 11.44 -21.29 -5.67
C GLN A 514 11.36 -19.75 -5.65
N LYS A 515 12.48 -19.07 -5.38
CA LYS A 515 12.65 -17.61 -5.56
C LYS A 515 13.23 -17.36 -6.95
N PHE A 516 12.69 -16.39 -7.67
CA PHE A 516 13.22 -15.89 -8.94
C PHE A 516 13.39 -14.37 -8.85
N GLU A 517 14.57 -13.87 -9.20
CA GLU A 517 14.73 -12.45 -9.48
C GLU A 517 14.09 -12.18 -10.84
N ILE A 518 13.13 -11.25 -10.89
CA ILE A 518 12.41 -10.88 -12.11
C ILE A 518 12.79 -9.45 -12.46
N ASP A 519 13.73 -9.29 -13.40
CA ASP A 519 13.97 -8.00 -14.01
C ASP A 519 12.79 -7.63 -14.92
N ASP A 520 12.25 -6.42 -14.73
CA ASP A 520 11.16 -5.87 -15.55
C ASP A 520 11.59 -5.45 -16.97
N GLU A 521 12.78 -5.86 -17.42
CA GLU A 521 13.29 -5.50 -18.75
C GLU A 521 12.41 -6.12 -19.85
N ILE A 522 11.76 -5.21 -20.59
CA ILE A 522 10.98 -5.53 -21.78
C ILE A 522 11.96 -5.92 -22.90
N ASN A 523 12.14 -7.22 -23.09
CA ASN A 523 12.67 -7.76 -24.33
C ASN A 523 11.68 -7.41 -25.46
N ASN A 524 12.04 -6.42 -26.28
CA ASN A 524 11.38 -6.07 -27.55
C ASN A 524 11.94 -6.92 -28.69
#